data_AF-A0A7C5DQ32-F1
#
_entry.id   AF-A0A7C5DQ32-F1
#
_cell.length_a   1.000
_cell.length_b   1.000
_cell.length_c   1.000
_cell.angle_alpha   90.00
_cell.angle_beta   90.00
_cell.angle_gamma   90.00
#
_symmetry.space_group_name_H-M   'P 1'
#
loop_
_entity.id
_entity.type
_entity.pdbx_description
1 polymer ?
#
loop_
_entity_poly.entity_id
_entity_poly.type
_entity_poly.pdbx_seq_one_letter_code
_entity_poly.pdbx_strand_id
1 'polypeptide(L)'
;MKKKKWLLIIVAIIFVINIAFYVAIRMTKVDEIVRKKFSSYLAEELKADVSIDHLSFNDKQLNISDLTIIDSARTYQLSIKQVYVEYNLLKLLFSKFKNLQAIKSIK
;
A
#
# COMPACT_ATOMS: atom_id res chain seq x y z
N MET A 1 35.05 -13.40 -29.55
CA MET A 1 34.97 -13.22 -28.08
C MET A 1 34.51 -11.83 -27.60
N LYS A 2 34.67 -10.73 -28.38
CA LYS A 2 34.28 -9.36 -27.95
C LYS A 2 32.78 -9.20 -27.57
N LYS A 3 31.87 -9.92 -28.24
CA LYS A 3 30.42 -9.90 -27.93
C LYS A 3 30.06 -10.48 -26.56
N LYS A 4 30.83 -11.45 -26.04
CA LYS A 4 30.58 -12.07 -24.72
C LYS A 4 30.87 -11.09 -23.56
N LYS A 5 31.91 -10.26 -23.67
CA LYS A 5 32.23 -9.23 -22.66
C LYS A 5 31.16 -8.14 -22.58
N TRP A 6 30.62 -7.72 -23.73
CA TRP A 6 29.56 -6.71 -23.80
C TRP A 6 28.24 -7.20 -23.17
N LEU A 7 27.89 -8.46 -23.42
CA LEU A 7 26.71 -9.09 -22.80
C LEU A 7 26.86 -9.16 -21.27
N LEU A 8 28.06 -9.46 -20.78
CA LEU A 8 28.35 -9.52 -19.35
C LEU A 8 28.24 -8.14 -18.67
N ILE A 9 28.67 -7.07 -19.36
CA ILE A 9 28.52 -5.69 -18.89
C ILE A 9 27.04 -5.29 -18.82
N ILE A 10 26.25 -5.58 -19.85
CA ILE A 10 24.81 -5.28 -19.84
C ILE A 10 24.12 -6.03 -18.69
N VAL A 11 24.41 -7.32 -18.53
CA VAL A 11 23.83 -8.14 -17.45
C VAL A 11 24.20 -7.57 -16.08
N ALA A 12 25.45 -7.15 -15.88
CA ALA A 12 25.88 -6.52 -14.63
C ALA A 12 25.14 -5.21 -14.35
N ILE A 13 24.94 -4.37 -15.37
CA ILE A 13 24.18 -3.11 -15.23
C ILE A 13 22.72 -3.39 -14.85
N ILE A 14 22.05 -4.32 -15.55
CA ILE A 14 20.66 -4.70 -15.25
C ILE A 14 20.54 -5.28 -13.84
N PHE A 15 21.53 -6.06 -13.42
CA PHE A 15 21.58 -6.63 -12.08
C PHE A 15 21.72 -5.55 -11.00
N VAL A 16 22.63 -4.58 -11.19
CA VAL A 16 22.79 -3.45 -10.26
C VAL A 16 21.52 -2.61 -10.20
N ILE A 17 20.86 -2.34 -11.32
CA ILE A 17 19.58 -1.61 -11.35
C ILE A 17 18.51 -2.37 -10.57
N ASN A 18 18.38 -3.68 -10.76
CA ASN A 18 17.40 -4.49 -10.04
C ASN A 18 17.66 -4.51 -8.52
N ILE A 19 18.93 -4.65 -8.11
CA ILE A 19 19.29 -4.59 -6.68
C ILE A 19 19.00 -3.21 -6.11
N ALA A 20 19.40 -2.14 -6.80
CA ALA A 20 19.17 -0.78 -6.35
C ALA A 20 17.68 -0.49 -6.21
N PHE A 21 16.85 -0.95 -7.15
CA PHE A 21 15.40 -0.81 -7.09
C PHE A 21 14.79 -1.62 -5.95
N TYR A 22 15.22 -2.87 -5.77
CA TYR A 22 14.81 -3.72 -4.65
C TYR A 22 15.14 -3.08 -3.30
N VAL A 23 16.38 -2.61 -3.14
CA VAL A 23 16.85 -1.94 -1.91
C VAL A 23 16.10 -0.64 -1.69
N ALA A 24 15.91 0.18 -2.73
CA ALA A 24 15.15 1.42 -2.64
C ALA A 24 13.73 1.14 -2.12
N ILE A 25 12.97 0.24 -2.74
CA ILE A 25 11.61 -0.09 -2.29
C ILE A 25 11.60 -0.65 -0.87
N ARG A 26 12.61 -1.42 -0.46
CA ARG A 26 12.69 -1.99 0.89
C ARG A 26 13.11 -0.97 1.95
N MET A 27 13.96 0.00 1.59
CA MET A 27 14.48 1.04 2.49
C MET A 27 13.52 2.22 2.62
N THR A 28 12.86 2.61 1.52
CA THR A 28 11.70 3.50 1.63
C THR A 28 10.63 2.68 2.32
N LYS A 29 10.29 3.02 3.56
CA LYS A 29 9.17 2.43 4.29
C LYS A 29 7.86 2.89 3.63
N VAL A 30 7.62 2.45 2.40
CA VAL A 30 6.47 2.84 1.57
C VAL A 30 5.19 2.53 2.33
N ASP A 31 5.17 1.40 3.03
CA ASP A 31 4.10 1.00 3.95
C ASP A 31 3.79 2.07 5.00
N GLU A 32 4.81 2.72 5.59
CA GLU A 32 4.63 3.76 6.60
C GLU A 32 4.08 5.07 5.98
N ILE A 33 4.52 5.42 4.78
CA ILE A 33 3.99 6.58 4.05
C ILE A 33 2.54 6.35 3.68
N VAL A 34 2.21 5.17 3.15
CA VAL A 34 0.85 4.77 2.78
C VAL A 34 -0.03 4.72 4.03
N ARG A 35 0.45 4.12 5.13
CA ARG A 35 -0.23 4.11 6.44
C ARG A 35 -0.59 5.52 6.87
N LYS A 36 0.38 6.44 6.91
CA LYS A 36 0.14 7.82 7.34
C LYS A 36 -0.88 8.55 6.46
N LYS A 37 -0.76 8.40 5.14
CA LYS A 37 -1.72 8.99 4.20
C LYS A 37 -3.13 8.41 4.36
N PHE A 38 -3.23 7.09 4.52
CA PHE A 38 -4.51 6.40 4.66
C PHE A 38 -5.18 6.74 5.99
N SER A 39 -4.45 6.75 7.10
CA SER A 39 -4.95 7.21 8.41
C SER A 39 -5.44 8.65 8.35
N SER A 40 -4.65 9.55 7.73
CA SER A 40 -5.04 10.96 7.60
C SER A 40 -6.31 11.14 6.75
N TYR A 41 -6.43 10.38 5.65
CA TYR A 41 -7.60 10.43 4.79
C TYR A 41 -8.86 9.94 5.50
N LEU A 42 -8.77 8.81 6.22
CA LEU A 42 -9.90 8.30 7.02
C LEU A 42 -10.27 9.24 8.16
N ALA A 43 -9.27 9.87 8.80
CA ALA A 43 -9.53 10.82 9.88
C ALA A 43 -10.30 12.04 9.40
N GLU A 44 -9.95 12.57 8.22
CA GLU A 44 -10.63 13.69 7.59
C GLU A 44 -12.06 13.33 7.16
N GLU A 45 -12.23 12.18 6.49
CA GLU A 45 -13.53 11.73 5.97
C GLU A 45 -14.52 11.39 7.09
N LEU A 46 -14.06 10.70 8.14
CA LEU A 46 -14.90 10.27 9.26
C LEU A 46 -15.03 11.32 10.36
N LYS A 47 -14.27 12.43 10.28
CA LYS A 47 -14.13 13.41 11.36
C LYS A 47 -13.81 12.73 12.70
N ALA A 48 -12.85 11.81 12.67
CA ALA A 48 -12.51 10.93 13.78
C ALA A 48 -10.99 10.80 13.92
N ASP A 49 -10.52 10.50 15.12
CA ASP A 49 -9.14 10.11 15.35
C ASP A 49 -8.95 8.66 14.87
N VAL A 50 -8.16 8.49 13.80
CA VAL A 50 -7.89 7.18 13.19
C VAL A 50 -6.43 6.79 13.43
N SER A 51 -6.24 5.69 14.15
CA SER A 51 -4.93 5.06 14.37
C SER A 51 -4.87 3.71 13.67
N ILE A 52 -3.75 3.46 12.98
CA ILE A 52 -3.44 2.19 12.34
C ILE A 52 -2.05 1.80 12.80
N ASP A 53 -1.92 0.67 13.47
CA ASP A 53 -0.61 0.21 13.93
C ASP A 53 0.18 -0.40 12.77
N HIS A 54 -0.42 -1.38 12.08
CA HIS A 54 0.22 -2.07 10.97
C HIS A 54 -0.60 -1.99 9.68
N LEU A 55 0.04 -1.55 8.60
CA LEU A 55 -0.47 -1.62 7.24
C LEU A 55 0.58 -2.29 6.37
N SER A 56 0.17 -3.30 5.61
CA SER A 56 1.01 -3.94 4.61
C SER A 56 0.19 -4.15 3.34
N PHE A 57 0.82 -4.04 2.18
CA PHE A 57 0.12 -4.25 0.92
C PHE A 57 1.02 -4.95 -0.09
N ASN A 58 0.42 -5.69 -1.01
CA ASN A 58 1.09 -6.31 -2.14
C ASN A 58 0.20 -6.25 -3.38
N ASP A 59 0.54 -6.97 -4.44
CA ASP A 59 -0.21 -6.91 -5.70
C ASP A 59 -1.65 -7.47 -5.61
N LYS A 60 -1.95 -8.22 -4.54
CA LYS A 60 -3.18 -8.99 -4.37
C LYS A 60 -4.00 -8.62 -3.13
N GLN A 61 -3.38 -8.10 -2.09
CA GLN A 61 -4.04 -7.84 -0.83
C GLN A 61 -3.45 -6.62 -0.11
N LEU A 62 -4.32 -5.89 0.58
CA LEU A 62 -3.97 -4.92 1.61
C LEU A 62 -4.48 -5.43 2.95
N ASN A 63 -3.56 -5.48 3.91
CA ASN A 63 -3.82 -5.92 5.26
C ASN A 63 -3.65 -4.72 6.19
N ILE A 64 -4.67 -4.45 6.97
CA ILE A 64 -4.65 -3.46 8.04
C ILE A 64 -4.85 -4.22 9.35
N SER A 65 -3.97 -4.02 10.32
CA SER A 65 -4.10 -4.59 11.66
C SER A 65 -4.18 -3.47 12.69
N ASP A 66 -5.01 -3.71 13.70
CA ASP A 66 -5.25 -2.82 14.83
C ASP A 66 -5.67 -1.40 14.40
N LEU A 67 -6.71 -1.34 13.55
CA LEU A 67 -7.38 -0.11 13.18
C LEU A 67 -8.27 0.34 14.35
N THR A 68 -8.00 1.54 14.87
CA THR A 68 -8.81 2.17 15.90
C THR A 68 -9.36 3.48 15.37
N ILE A 69 -10.67 3.65 15.48
CA ILE A 69 -11.40 4.87 15.08
C ILE A 69 -12.10 5.38 16.34
N ILE A 70 -11.74 6.58 16.78
CA ILE A 70 -12.35 7.26 17.93
C ILE A 70 -13.04 8.50 17.40
N ASP A 71 -14.34 8.60 17.65
CA ASP A 71 -15.11 9.79 17.29
C ASP A 71 -14.51 11.08 17.89
N SER A 72 -14.57 12.19 17.18
CA SER A 72 -14.07 13.48 17.69
C SER A 72 -14.81 13.93 18.96
N ALA A 73 -16.09 13.58 19.11
CA ALA A 73 -16.85 13.84 20.33
C ALA A 73 -16.69 12.75 21.40
N ARG A 74 -15.79 11.77 21.17
CA ARG A 74 -15.51 10.60 22.03
C ARG A 74 -16.75 9.79 22.40
N THR A 75 -17.76 9.81 21.56
CA THR A 75 -19.04 9.13 21.83
C THR A 75 -18.99 7.65 21.50
N TYR A 76 -18.15 7.24 20.55
CA TYR A 76 -17.93 5.84 20.19
C TYR A 76 -16.47 5.57 19.84
N GLN A 77 -16.05 4.33 20.11
CA GLN A 77 -14.75 3.78 19.75
C GLN A 77 -14.95 2.47 19.00
N LEU A 78 -14.43 2.42 17.78
CA LEU A 78 -14.38 1.22 16.95
C LEU A 78 -12.94 0.72 16.94
N SER A 79 -12.74 -0.53 17.39
CA SER A 79 -11.44 -1.20 17.31
C SER A 79 -11.59 -2.46 16.48
N ILE A 80 -10.87 -2.49 15.36
CA ILE A 80 -10.89 -3.57 14.40
C ILE A 80 -9.50 -4.20 14.41
N LYS A 81 -9.42 -5.43 14.93
CA LYS A 81 -8.16 -6.18 15.02
C LYS A 81 -7.52 -6.38 13.65
N GLN A 82 -8.34 -6.69 12.64
CA GLN A 82 -7.81 -6.97 11.32
C GLN A 82 -8.82 -6.72 10.20
N VAL A 83 -8.34 -6.13 9.11
CA VAL A 83 -9.07 -5.95 7.86
C VAL A 83 -8.22 -6.48 6.71
N TYR A 84 -8.84 -7.30 5.88
CA TYR A 84 -8.24 -7.85 4.67
C TYR A 84 -9.03 -7.34 3.45
N VAL A 85 -8.33 -6.69 2.52
CA VAL A 85 -8.91 -6.23 1.26
C VAL A 85 -8.18 -6.91 0.13
N GLU A 86 -8.83 -7.86 -0.52
CA GLU A 86 -8.33 -8.48 -1.74
C GLU A 86 -8.56 -7.58 -2.95
N TYR A 87 -7.55 -7.46 -3.80
CA TYR A 87 -7.64 -6.73 -5.06
C TYR A 87 -6.68 -7.29 -6.12
N ASN A 88 -6.70 -6.72 -7.32
CA ASN A 88 -5.68 -6.96 -8.32
C ASN A 88 -5.06 -5.61 -8.70
N LEU A 89 -3.82 -5.37 -8.27
CA LEU A 89 -3.17 -4.06 -8.36
C LEU A 89 -3.05 -3.61 -9.82
N LEU A 90 -2.62 -4.52 -10.71
CA LEU A 90 -2.51 -4.23 -12.13
C LEU A 90 -3.87 -3.85 -12.71
N LYS A 91 -4.92 -4.64 -12.44
CA LYS A 91 -6.28 -4.33 -12.89
C LYS A 91 -6.78 -2.98 -12.34
N LEU A 92 -6.47 -2.65 -11.08
CA LEU A 92 -6.82 -1.36 -10.47
C LEU A 92 -6.11 -0.18 -11.16
N LEU A 93 -4.79 -0.27 -11.33
CA LEU A 93 -3.96 0.75 -11.98
C LEU A 93 -4.41 0.99 -13.43
N PHE A 94 -4.62 -0.08 -14.21
CA PHE A 94 -5.05 0.02 -15.61
C PHE A 94 -6.53 0.41 -15.76
N SER A 95 -7.38 0.13 -14.77
CA SER A 95 -8.79 0.55 -14.79
C SER A 95 -9.02 2.02 -14.41
N LYS A 96 -7.96 2.79 -14.09
CA LYS A 96 -8.07 4.15 -13.54
C LYS A 96 -9.05 4.22 -12.36
N PHE A 97 -9.07 3.20 -11.50
CA PHE A 97 -10.00 3.08 -10.37
C PHE A 97 -11.51 3.10 -10.72
N LYS A 98 -11.89 2.93 -11.99
CA LYS A 98 -13.31 2.95 -12.40
C LYS A 98 -14.11 1.73 -11.92
N ASN A 99 -13.43 0.66 -11.51
CA ASN A 99 -14.03 -0.63 -11.15
C ASN A 99 -14.20 -0.84 -9.63
N LEU A 100 -14.29 0.23 -8.85
CA LEU A 100 -14.57 0.19 -7.40
C LEU A 100 -16.06 -0.06 -7.11
N GLN A 101 -16.74 -0.92 -7.89
CA GLN A 101 -18.15 -1.25 -7.67
C GLN A 101 -18.41 -1.83 -6.27
N ALA A 102 -17.41 -2.44 -5.62
CA ALA A 102 -17.52 -2.97 -4.26
C ALA A 102 -17.67 -1.88 -3.17
N ILE A 103 -17.29 -0.62 -3.43
CA ILE A 103 -17.45 0.48 -2.46
C ILE A 103 -18.83 1.14 -2.59
N LYS A 104 -19.52 0.97 -3.73
CA LYS A 104 -20.86 1.53 -3.96
C LYS A 104 -21.99 0.80 -3.23
N SER A 105 -21.74 -0.36 -2.64
CA SER A 105 -22.77 -1.14 -1.93
C SER A 105 -22.88 -0.82 -0.43
N ILE A 106 -22.02 0.05 0.11
CA ILE A 106 -22.19 0.61 1.44
C ILE A 106 -22.94 1.92 1.25
N LYS A 107 -24.27 1.85 1.23
CA LYS A 107 -25.17 3.01 1.20
C LYS A 107 -26.22 2.83 2.28
#